data_AF-A0A2V8KL56-F1
#
_entry.id   AF-A0A2V8KL56-F1
#
_cell.length_a   1.000
_cell.length_b   1.000
_cell.length_c   1.000
_cell.angle_alpha   90.00
_cell.angle_beta   90.00
_cell.angle_gamma   90.00
#
_symmetry.space_group_name_H-M   'P 1'
#
loop_
_entity.id
_entity.type
_entity.pdbx_description
1 polymer ?
#
loop_
_entity_poly.entity_id
_entity_poly.type
_entity_poly.pdbx_seq_one_letter_code
_entity_poly.pdbx_strand_id
1 'polypeptide(L)'
;MIDLGTLPGGTQSYAYAINNLGQAVGASDSSVSEQRSVLFDGGRVIDLNTLIPSGMGWFLTEARDINDSGQIVGTGIFNGHERAFLLSPVRK
;
A
#
# COMPACT_ATOMS: atom_id res chain seq x y z
N MET A 1 13.78 12.01 12.81
CA MET A 1 13.72 10.88 11.86
C MET A 1 12.82 9.83 12.47
N ILE A 2 11.92 9.24 11.71
CA ILE A 2 10.94 8.24 12.18
C ILE A 2 11.06 7.05 11.24
N ASP A 3 11.23 5.86 11.82
CA ASP A 3 11.12 4.60 11.09
C ASP A 3 9.64 4.27 10.88
N LEU A 4 9.25 4.02 9.63
CA LEU A 4 7.87 3.67 9.27
C LEU A 4 7.60 2.16 9.36
N GLY A 5 8.66 1.36 9.51
CA GLY A 5 8.59 -0.09 9.69
C GLY A 5 8.36 -0.88 8.41
N THR A 6 8.14 -2.17 8.59
CA THR A 6 7.84 -3.16 7.54
C THR A 6 6.58 -3.93 7.90
N LEU A 7 6.00 -4.66 6.94
CA LEU A 7 5.02 -5.70 7.27
C LEU A 7 5.66 -6.81 8.11
N PRO A 8 4.88 -7.57 8.89
CA PRO A 8 5.42 -8.65 9.71
C PRO A 8 6.28 -9.64 8.92
N GLY A 9 7.51 -9.84 9.38
CA GLY A 9 8.51 -10.70 8.75
C GLY A 9 9.23 -10.11 7.54
N GLY A 10 8.91 -8.86 7.16
CA GLY A 10 9.65 -8.09 6.17
C GLY A 10 10.88 -7.40 6.76
N THR A 11 11.84 -7.08 5.89
CA THR A 11 13.11 -6.44 6.22
C THR A 11 13.34 -5.13 5.47
N GLN A 12 12.49 -4.80 4.49
CA GLN A 12 12.66 -3.64 3.62
C GLN A 12 11.31 -2.97 3.32
N SER A 13 11.29 -1.64 3.39
CA SER A 13 10.15 -0.84 2.95
C SER A 13 10.61 0.42 2.23
N TYR A 14 9.70 0.95 1.41
CA TYR A 14 9.88 2.15 0.61
C TYR A 14 8.67 3.05 0.83
N ALA A 15 8.89 4.33 1.14
CA ALA A 15 7.84 5.35 1.17
C ALA A 15 7.97 6.22 -0.08
N TYR A 16 6.91 6.33 -0.87
CA TYR A 16 6.91 7.03 -2.16
C TYR A 16 6.17 8.37 -2.11
N ALA A 17 5.12 8.49 -1.29
CA ALA A 17 4.35 9.71 -1.14
C ALA A 17 3.78 9.85 0.27
N ILE A 18 3.39 11.08 0.63
CA ILE A 18 2.75 11.43 1.91
C ILE A 18 1.73 12.55 1.66
N ASN A 19 0.57 12.48 2.33
CA ASN A 19 -0.45 13.53 2.28
C ASN A 19 -0.38 14.48 3.50
N ASN A 20 -1.18 15.55 3.51
CA ASN A 20 -1.20 16.54 4.60
C ASN A 20 -1.77 16.00 5.92
N LEU A 21 -2.37 14.81 5.91
CA LEU A 21 -2.82 14.10 7.12
C LEU A 21 -1.69 13.30 7.78
N GLY A 22 -0.49 13.30 7.19
CA GLY A 22 0.66 12.53 7.67
C GLY A 22 0.62 11.05 7.31
N GLN A 23 -0.29 10.65 6.40
CA GLN A 23 -0.37 9.29 5.88
C GLN A 23 0.60 9.14 4.72
N ALA A 24 1.50 8.16 4.81
CA ALA A 24 2.44 7.85 3.73
C ALA A 24 2.07 6.54 3.04
N VAL A 25 2.38 6.40 1.76
CA VAL A 25 2.15 5.17 1.00
C VAL A 25 3.43 4.68 0.35
N GLY A 26 3.46 3.40 0.04
CA GLY A 26 4.60 2.82 -0.64
C GLY A 26 4.50 1.31 -0.79
N ALA A 27 5.64 0.66 -0.54
CA ALA A 27 5.75 -0.78 -0.60
C ALA A 27 6.54 -1.33 0.59
N SER A 28 6.22 -2.56 1.00
CA SER A 28 7.00 -3.33 1.98
C SER A 28 7.12 -4.76 1.51
N ASP A 29 8.26 -5.37 1.75
CA ASP A 29 8.34 -6.83 1.73
C ASP A 29 7.55 -7.42 2.93
N SER A 30 7.33 -8.73 2.88
CA SER A 30 6.74 -9.52 3.96
C SER A 30 7.55 -10.81 4.14
N SER A 31 7.17 -11.67 5.09
CA SER A 31 7.85 -12.96 5.33
C SER A 31 8.02 -13.86 4.10
N VAL A 32 7.24 -13.64 3.04
CA VAL A 32 7.31 -14.39 1.77
C VAL A 32 8.13 -13.68 0.68
N SER A 33 8.89 -12.63 1.02
CA SER A 33 9.70 -11.80 0.09
C SER A 33 8.92 -11.17 -1.07
N GLU A 34 7.59 -11.19 -1.01
CA GLU A 34 6.71 -10.55 -1.97
C GLU A 34 6.52 -9.09 -1.58
N GLN A 35 6.73 -8.19 -2.55
CA GLN A 35 6.52 -6.77 -2.38
C GLN A 35 5.02 -6.46 -2.39
N ARG A 36 4.54 -5.81 -1.33
CA ARG A 36 3.13 -5.51 -1.11
C ARG A 36 2.92 -4.01 -0.96
N SER A 37 1.83 -3.53 -1.54
CA SER A 37 1.42 -2.14 -1.41
C SER A 37 0.99 -1.85 0.02
N VAL A 38 1.53 -0.78 0.62
CA VAL A 38 1.27 -0.43 2.03
C VAL A 38 0.84 1.02 2.23
N LEU A 39 0.04 1.23 3.28
CA LEU A 39 -0.24 2.53 3.89
C LEU A 39 0.45 2.57 5.26
N PHE A 40 1.23 3.61 5.49
CA PHE A 40 1.81 3.97 6.77
C PHE A 40 0.94 5.04 7.42
N ASP A 41 0.30 4.69 8.53
CA ASP A 41 -0.61 5.60 9.25
C ASP A 41 -0.45 5.43 10.76
N GLY A 42 -0.14 6.53 11.45
CA GLY A 42 -0.02 6.54 12.92
C GLY A 42 0.95 5.51 13.49
N GLY A 43 2.07 5.24 12.80
CA GLY A 43 3.06 4.23 13.22
C GLY A 43 2.67 2.78 12.92
N ARG A 44 1.64 2.55 12.09
CA ARG A 44 1.22 1.22 11.63
C ARG A 44 1.53 1.05 10.15
N VAL A 45 2.03 -0.13 9.79
CA VAL A 45 2.11 -0.57 8.39
C VAL A 45 0.87 -1.40 8.08
N ILE A 46 0.06 -0.91 7.14
CA ILE A 46 -1.19 -1.53 6.73
C ILE A 46 -1.01 -2.08 5.32
N ASP A 47 -1.17 -3.40 5.15
CA ASP A 47 -1.19 -4.03 3.83
C ASP A 47 -2.50 -3.70 3.10
N LEU A 48 -2.41 -2.94 2.00
CA LEU A 48 -3.59 -2.53 1.23
C LEU A 48 -4.30 -3.71 0.58
N ASN A 49 -3.62 -4.85 0.38
CA ASN A 49 -4.27 -6.07 -0.11
C ASN A 49 -5.28 -6.64 0.89
N THR A 50 -5.16 -6.32 2.18
CA THR A 50 -6.12 -6.76 3.21
C THR A 50 -7.38 -5.90 3.24
N LEU A 51 -7.38 -4.74 2.57
CA LEU A 51 -8.48 -3.78 2.56
C LEU A 51 -9.36 -3.88 1.31
N ILE A 52 -8.92 -4.62 0.30
CA ILE A 52 -9.69 -4.87 -0.92
C ILE A 52 -10.46 -6.20 -0.81
N PRO A 53 -11.69 -6.30 -1.34
CA PRO A 53 -12.41 -7.56 -1.43
C PRO A 53 -11.58 -8.67 -2.09
N SER A 54 -11.60 -9.86 -1.49
CA SER A 54 -10.96 -11.04 -2.06
C SER A 54 -11.62 -11.44 -3.39
N GLY A 55 -10.84 -12.05 -4.29
CA GLY A 55 -11.36 -12.55 -5.56
C GLY A 55 -11.55 -11.49 -6.66
N MET A 56 -11.19 -10.22 -6.44
CA MET A 56 -11.21 -9.19 -7.49
C MET A 56 -10.09 -9.34 -8.54
N GLY A 57 -9.25 -10.36 -8.44
CA GLY A 57 -8.14 -10.60 -9.37
C GLY A 57 -6.96 -9.65 -9.21
N TRP A 58 -6.97 -8.79 -8.18
CA TRP A 58 -5.92 -7.84 -7.86
C TRP A 58 -4.95 -8.37 -6.80
N PHE A 59 -3.67 -8.10 -7.03
CA PHE A 59 -2.62 -8.12 -6.03
C PHE A 59 -1.81 -6.82 -6.15
N LEU A 60 -1.90 -5.94 -5.16
CA LEU A 60 -1.31 -4.61 -5.17
C LEU A 60 0.14 -4.68 -4.70
N THR A 61 1.07 -4.23 -5.54
CA THR A 61 2.52 -4.34 -5.28
C THR A 61 3.10 -3.02 -4.77
N GLU A 62 2.66 -1.88 -5.30
CA GLU A 62 3.18 -0.57 -4.92
C GLU A 62 2.11 0.51 -4.93
N ALA A 63 1.99 1.27 -3.84
CA ALA A 63 1.23 2.52 -3.83
C ALA A 63 2.19 3.69 -4.06
N ARG A 64 2.02 4.41 -5.17
CA ARG A 64 2.95 5.43 -5.65
C ARG A 64 2.58 6.84 -5.23
N ASP A 65 1.30 7.11 -5.02
CA ASP A 65 0.84 8.44 -4.59
C ASP A 65 -0.44 8.35 -3.74
N ILE A 66 -0.64 9.36 -2.90
CA ILE A 66 -1.81 9.52 -2.03
C ILE A 66 -2.22 10.99 -1.94
N ASN A 67 -3.52 11.29 -2.04
CA ASN A 67 -4.04 12.64 -1.83
C ASN A 67 -4.69 12.81 -0.44
N ASP A 68 -5.05 14.05 -0.09
CA ASP A 68 -5.67 14.40 1.20
C ASP A 68 -7.07 13.80 1.39
N SER A 69 -7.69 13.30 0.32
CA SER A 69 -8.95 12.54 0.40
C SER A 69 -8.72 11.05 0.67
N GLY A 70 -7.48 10.62 0.90
CA GLY A 70 -7.10 9.23 1.13
C GLY A 70 -7.18 8.35 -0.13
N GLN A 71 -7.28 8.95 -1.32
CA GLN A 71 -7.22 8.19 -2.57
C GLN A 71 -5.77 7.81 -2.85
N ILE A 72 -5.55 6.55 -3.23
CA ILE A 72 -4.21 5.99 -3.42
C ILE A 72 -4.12 5.45 -4.84
N VAL A 73 -3.08 5.84 -5.58
CA VAL A 73 -2.77 5.26 -6.90
C VAL A 73 -1.48 4.46 -6.84
N GLY A 74 -1.34 3.50 -7.75
CA GLY A 74 -0.19 2.61 -7.73
C GLY A 74 -0.22 1.57 -8.83
N THR A 75 0.67 0.58 -8.72
CA THR A 75 0.75 -0.57 -9.62
C THR A 75 0.49 -1.87 -8.86
N GLY A 76 -0.10 -2.82 -9.56
CA GLY A 76 -0.36 -4.17 -9.05
C GLY A 76 -0.57 -5.15 -10.19
N ILE A 77 -0.71 -6.42 -9.85
CA ILE A 77 -1.06 -7.49 -10.77
C ILE A 77 -2.57 -7.65 -10.81
N PHE A 78 -3.18 -7.47 -11.98
CA PHE A 78 -4.58 -7.76 -12.24
C PHE A 78 -4.70 -8.91 -13.24
N ASN A 79 -5.23 -10.05 -12.78
CA ASN A 79 -5.38 -11.26 -13.58
C ASN A 79 -4.08 -11.66 -14.32
N GLY A 80 -2.94 -11.61 -13.62
CA GLY A 80 -1.62 -11.99 -14.15
C GLY A 80 -0.89 -10.89 -14.94
N HIS A 81 -1.46 -9.69 -15.07
CA HIS A 81 -0.83 -8.58 -15.79
C HIS A 81 -0.61 -7.38 -14.89
N GLU A 82 0.55 -6.74 -15.00
CA GLU A 82 0.80 -5.47 -14.32
C GLU A 82 -0.14 -4.38 -14.85
N ARG A 83 -0.81 -3.67 -13.93
CA ARG A 83 -1.74 -2.59 -14.23
C ARG A 83 -1.70 -1.53 -13.13
N ALA A 84 -2.05 -0.31 -13.52
CA ALA A 84 -2.29 0.77 -12.56
C ALA A 84 -3.63 0.58 -11.84
N PHE A 85 -3.70 0.98 -10.57
CA PHE A 85 -4.93 1.00 -9.78
C PHE A 85 -5.18 2.38 -9.18
N LEU A 86 -6.45 2.63 -8.83
CA LEU A 86 -6.90 3.70 -7.93
C LEU A 86 -7.74 3.05 -6.83
N LEU A 87 -7.33 3.22 -5.57
CA LEU A 87 -8.14 2.95 -4.40
C LEU A 87 -8.81 4.23 -3.94
N SER A 88 -10.08 4.12 -3.57
CA SER A 88 -10.82 5.20 -2.92
C SER A 88 -11.35 4.69 -1.57
N PRO A 89 -11.25 5.48 -0.49
CA PRO A 89 -11.84 5.11 0.79
C PRO A 89 -13.35 4.90 0.65
N VAL A 90 -13.86 3.84 1.27
CA VAL A 90 -15.31 3.67 1.42
C VAL A 90 -15.80 4.61 2.52
N ARG A 91 -16.84 5.40 2.24
CA ARG A 91 -17.55 6.13 3.31
C ARG A 91 -18.24 5.08 4.19
N LYS A 92 -18.04 5.16 5.51
CA LYS A 92 -18.93 4.49 6.46
C LYS A 92 -20.21 5.28 6.61
#